data_AF-A0A960KHN0-F1
#
_entry.id   AF-A0A960KHN0-F1
#
_cell.length_a   1.000
_cell.length_b   1.000
_cell.length_c   1.000
_cell.angle_alpha   90.00
_cell.angle_beta   90.00
_cell.angle_gamma   90.00
#
_symmetry.space_group_name_H-M   'P 1'
#
loop_
_entity.id
_entity.type
_entity.pdbx_description
1 polymer ?
#
loop_
_entity_poly.entity_id
_entity_poly.type
_entity_poly.pdbx_seq_one_letter_code
_entity_poly.pdbx_strand_id
1 'polypeptide(L)'
;MSEGLVEVGCVADEYGHIRKQRCHCGGRIAVTMQQLEHMDDFVKIDCLTTSCLECGAQQHFRFALRKPKKRPLLLDLTLLGFGCAGAVVAWAATVLFGFIGIYHVTSWKDRLFTLALCFVAATAALWLTRWLKRKS
;
A
#
# COMPACT_ATOMS: atom_id res chain seq x y z
N MET A 1 25.01 -30.27 -6.58
CA MET A 1 23.76 -30.80 -6.02
C MET A 1 23.15 -29.76 -5.11
N SER A 2 22.00 -29.23 -5.51
CA SER A 2 21.00 -28.62 -4.61
C SER A 2 19.68 -28.56 -5.38
N GLU A 3 19.07 -29.73 -5.58
CA GLU A 3 17.65 -29.87 -5.99
C GLU A 3 16.73 -29.59 -4.79
N GLY A 4 17.03 -28.53 -4.04
CA GLY A 4 16.24 -28.09 -2.91
C GLY A 4 15.41 -26.88 -3.30
N LEU A 5 14.10 -26.94 -3.08
CA LEU A 5 13.22 -25.78 -3.20
C LEU A 5 13.58 -24.79 -2.09
N VAL A 6 13.95 -23.56 -2.46
CA VAL A 6 14.29 -22.49 -1.51
C VAL A 6 13.10 -21.56 -1.35
N GLU A 7 12.60 -21.41 -0.13
CA GLU A 7 11.51 -20.46 0.14
C GLU A 7 12.04 -19.03 0.31
N VAL A 8 11.45 -18.09 -0.41
CA VAL A 8 11.84 -16.67 -0.40
C VAL A 8 10.61 -15.77 -0.26
N GLY A 9 10.78 -14.63 0.40
CA GLY A 9 9.70 -13.66 0.60
C GLY A 9 9.49 -12.76 -0.62
N CYS A 10 10.55 -12.52 -1.40
CA CYS A 10 10.50 -11.70 -2.60
C CYS A 10 11.62 -12.05 -3.59
N VAL A 11 11.51 -11.53 -4.82
CA VAL A 11 12.51 -11.69 -5.88
C VAL A 11 13.89 -11.15 -5.44
N ALA A 12 13.95 -10.07 -4.66
CA ALA A 12 15.24 -9.54 -4.19
C ALA A 12 16.01 -10.54 -3.30
N ASP A 13 15.30 -11.37 -2.54
CA ASP A 13 15.91 -12.40 -1.70
C ASP A 13 16.52 -13.53 -2.54
N GLU A 14 15.94 -13.84 -3.71
CA GLU A 14 16.46 -14.84 -4.67
C GLU A 14 17.84 -14.43 -5.19
N TYR A 15 17.94 -13.21 -5.73
CA TYR A 15 19.19 -12.65 -6.22
C TYR A 15 20.20 -12.48 -5.08
N GLY A 16 19.73 -12.14 -3.88
CA GLY A 16 20.55 -12.11 -2.67
C GLY A 16 21.14 -13.48 -2.33
N HIS A 17 20.35 -14.56 -2.47
CA HIS A 17 20.81 -15.93 -2.26
C HIS A 17 21.89 -16.31 -3.29
N ILE A 18 21.64 -16.08 -4.58
CA ILE A 18 22.58 -16.41 -5.67
C ILE A 18 23.89 -15.64 -5.50
N ARG A 19 23.85 -14.36 -5.14
CA ARG A 19 25.06 -13.54 -4.94
C ARG A 19 25.97 -14.04 -3.82
N LYS A 20 25.41 -14.70 -2.80
CA LYS A 20 26.17 -15.30 -1.71
C LYS A 20 26.80 -16.64 -2.09
N GLN A 21 26.25 -17.32 -3.09
CA GLN A 21 26.80 -18.58 -3.59
C GLN A 21 28.10 -18.33 -4.39
N ARG A 22 29.01 -19.29 -4.29
CA ARG A 22 30.26 -19.32 -5.06
C ARG A 22 30.32 -20.62 -5.85
N CYS A 23 30.90 -20.55 -7.04
CA CYS A 23 31.22 -21.76 -7.77
C CYS A 23 32.28 -22.54 -7.00
N HIS A 24 32.34 -23.86 -7.21
CA HIS A 24 33.37 -24.70 -6.61
C HIS A 24 34.80 -24.25 -7.00
N CYS A 25 34.97 -23.65 -8.17
CA CYS A 25 36.24 -23.06 -8.59
C CYS A 25 36.55 -21.70 -7.93
N GLY A 26 35.72 -21.22 -7.00
CA GLY A 26 35.83 -19.88 -6.39
C GLY A 26 35.23 -18.74 -7.21
N GLY A 27 34.87 -19.00 -8.47
CA GLY A 27 34.31 -18.01 -9.39
C GLY A 27 32.93 -17.48 -8.99
N ARG A 28 32.60 -16.31 -9.52
CA ARG A 28 31.29 -15.68 -9.35
C ARG A 28 30.25 -16.36 -10.24
N ILE A 29 29.05 -16.50 -9.69
CA ILE A 29 27.90 -17.07 -10.39
C ILE A 29 27.03 -15.91 -10.90
N ALA A 30 26.57 -16.00 -12.15
CA ALA A 30 25.65 -15.05 -12.77
C ALA A 30 24.40 -15.77 -13.26
N VAL A 31 23.25 -15.10 -13.19
CA VAL A 31 21.99 -15.63 -13.74
C VAL A 31 22.03 -15.55 -15.25
N THR A 32 21.79 -16.67 -15.93
CA THR A 32 21.77 -16.75 -17.40
C THR A 32 20.37 -16.90 -17.95
N MET A 33 19.47 -17.56 -17.21
CA MET A 33 18.09 -17.76 -17.61
C MET A 33 17.19 -17.77 -16.38
N GLN A 34 16.00 -17.18 -16.52
CA GLN A 34 14.96 -17.18 -15.51
C GLN A 34 13.66 -17.66 -16.13
N GLN A 35 13.00 -18.61 -15.49
CA GLN A 35 11.75 -19.19 -15.96
C GLN A 35 10.77 -19.31 -14.80
N LEU A 36 9.57 -18.77 -14.99
CA LEU A 36 8.50 -18.87 -14.01
C LEU A 36 7.66 -20.12 -14.30
N GLU A 37 7.67 -21.07 -13.37
CA GLU A 37 6.80 -22.24 -13.38
C GLU A 37 5.54 -21.95 -12.56
N HIS A 38 4.38 -22.18 -13.20
CA HIS A 38 3.09 -22.14 -12.54
C HIS A 38 2.72 -23.57 -12.11
N MET A 39 2.81 -23.86 -10.80
CA MET A 39 2.31 -25.12 -10.27
C MET A 39 0.82 -25.05 -9.93
N ASP A 40 0.38 -23.98 -9.25
CA ASP A 40 -1.02 -23.74 -8.86
C ASP A 40 -1.29 -22.22 -8.70
N ASP A 41 -2.54 -21.80 -8.48
CA ASP A 41 -2.94 -20.39 -8.32
C ASP A 41 -2.19 -19.62 -7.19
N PHE A 42 -1.62 -20.38 -6.25
CA PHE A 42 -1.03 -19.85 -5.02
C PHE A 42 0.50 -19.98 -4.95
N VAL A 43 1.10 -20.91 -5.68
CA VAL A 43 2.54 -21.18 -5.63
C VAL A 43 3.13 -20.92 -7.01
N LYS A 44 3.94 -19.86 -7.07
CA LYS A 44 4.79 -19.57 -8.23
C LYS A 44 6.19 -20.06 -7.89
N ILE A 45 6.75 -20.89 -8.75
CA ILE A 45 8.14 -21.33 -8.63
C ILE A 45 8.96 -20.55 -9.64
N ASP A 46 9.97 -19.83 -9.16
CA ASP A 46 10.94 -19.16 -10.01
C ASP A 46 12.17 -20.06 -10.18
N CYS A 47 12.40 -20.52 -11.40
CA CYS A 47 13.51 -21.39 -11.77
C CYS A 47 14.61 -20.53 -12.40
N LEU A 48 15.72 -20.36 -11.67
CA LEU A 48 16.87 -19.60 -12.12
C LEU A 48 17.99 -20.55 -12.52
N THR A 49 18.43 -20.46 -13.77
CA THR A 49 19.67 -21.08 -14.24
C THR A 49 20.78 -20.07 -14.14
N THR A 50 21.90 -20.52 -13.60
CA THR A 50 23.07 -19.70 -13.36
C THR A 50 24.31 -20.35 -13.94
N SER A 51 25.30 -19.54 -14.35
CA SER A 51 26.60 -20.00 -14.81
C SER A 51 27.73 -19.33 -14.04
N CYS A 52 28.81 -20.07 -13.83
CA CYS A 52 30.05 -19.50 -13.34
C CYS A 52 30.74 -18.68 -14.44
N LEU A 53 31.12 -17.45 -14.11
CA LEU A 53 31.83 -16.56 -15.05
C LEU A 53 33.27 -17.02 -15.34
N GLU A 54 33.85 -17.87 -14.50
CA GLU A 54 35.23 -18.35 -14.64
C GLU A 54 35.30 -19.70 -15.37
N CYS A 55 34.57 -20.71 -14.89
CA CYS A 55 34.64 -22.08 -15.42
C CYS A 55 33.44 -22.49 -16.26
N GLY A 56 32.42 -21.64 -16.41
CA GLY A 56 31.21 -21.94 -17.17
C GLY A 56 30.27 -22.96 -16.54
N ALA A 57 30.60 -23.53 -15.37
CA ALA A 57 29.76 -24.52 -14.70
C ALA A 57 28.36 -23.95 -14.41
N GLN A 58 27.32 -24.75 -14.70
CA GLN A 58 25.93 -24.34 -14.54
C GLN A 58 25.31 -24.91 -13.26
N GLN A 59 24.40 -24.13 -12.67
CA GLN A 59 23.61 -24.53 -11.51
C GLN A 59 22.17 -24.04 -11.67
N HIS A 60 21.22 -24.86 -11.20
CA HIS A 60 19.80 -24.54 -11.22
C HIS A 60 19.29 -24.32 -9.80
N PHE A 61 18.56 -23.23 -9.59
CA PHE A 61 17.91 -22.89 -8.34
C PHE A 61 16.40 -22.81 -8.57
N ARG A 62 15.63 -23.35 -7.63
CA ARG A 62 14.16 -23.28 -7.65
C ARG A 62 13.70 -22.53 -6.41
N PHE A 63 13.04 -21.39 -6.61
CA PHE A 63 12.59 -20.52 -5.55
C PHE A 63 11.06 -20.55 -5.46
N ALA A 64 10.53 -20.88 -4.29
CA ALA A 64 9.09 -20.80 -4.04
C ALA A 64 8.73 -19.38 -3.59
N LEU A 65 8.12 -18.61 -4.49
CA LEU A 65 7.59 -17.29 -4.20
C LEU A 65 6.24 -17.43 -3.49
N ARG A 66 6.24 -17.32 -2.15
CA ARG A 66 4.98 -17.22 -1.40
C ARG A 66 4.44 -15.80 -1.55
N LYS A 67 3.23 -15.66 -2.12
CA LYS A 67 2.53 -14.37 -2.10
C LYS A 67 2.43 -13.90 -0.63
N PRO A 68 2.84 -12.66 -0.30
CA PRO A 68 2.60 -12.14 1.03
C PRO A 68 1.09 -12.19 1.30
N LYS A 69 0.70 -12.79 2.42
CA LYS A 69 -0.69 -12.79 2.89
C LYS A 69 -1.12 -11.32 2.91
N LYS A 70 -2.02 -10.91 2.00
CA LYS A 70 -2.54 -9.55 1.94
C LYS A 70 -2.98 -9.18 3.36
N ARG A 71 -2.22 -8.32 4.05
CA ARG A 71 -2.72 -7.73 5.29
C ARG A 71 -3.96 -6.95 4.87
N PRO A 72 -5.12 -7.16 5.50
CA PRO A 72 -6.28 -6.37 5.15
C PRO A 72 -5.92 -4.91 5.41
N LEU A 73 -6.17 -4.05 4.41
CA LEU A 73 -6.06 -2.59 4.43
C LEU A 73 -6.90 -1.90 5.55
N LEU A 74 -7.47 -2.70 6.46
CA LEU A 74 -8.34 -2.26 7.55
C LEU A 74 -7.60 -1.38 8.56
N LEU A 75 -6.31 -1.63 8.82
CA LEU A 75 -5.55 -0.89 9.82
C LEU A 75 -5.25 0.56 9.38
N ASP A 76 -4.98 0.77 8.08
CA ASP A 76 -4.76 2.11 7.54
C ASP A 76 -6.07 2.90 7.44
N LEU A 77 -7.19 2.23 7.17
CA LEU A 77 -8.51 2.87 7.14
C LEU A 77 -8.95 3.36 8.53
N THR A 78 -8.60 2.63 9.60
CA THR A 78 -8.88 3.07 10.97
C THR A 78 -8.08 4.31 11.34
N LEU A 79 -6.78 4.39 11.00
CA LEU A 79 -5.96 5.56 11.31
C LEU A 79 -6.37 6.81 10.51
N LEU A 80 -6.76 6.66 9.24
CA LEU A 80 -7.32 7.74 8.42
C LEU A 80 -8.74 8.15 8.88
N GLY A 81 -9.56 7.20 9.33
CA GLY A 81 -10.92 7.46 9.83
C GLY A 81 -10.94 8.27 11.14
N PHE A 82 -10.02 8.01 12.06
CA PHE A 82 -9.92 8.75 13.33
C PHE A 82 -9.46 10.21 13.13
N GLY A 83 -8.56 10.48 12.19
CA GLY A 83 -8.13 11.85 11.86
C GLY A 83 -9.26 12.72 11.30
N CYS A 84 -10.08 12.17 10.40
CA CYS A 84 -11.20 12.89 9.80
C CYS A 84 -12.33 13.15 10.81
N ALA A 85 -12.62 12.21 11.71
CA ALA A 85 -13.63 12.41 12.75
C ALA A 85 -13.23 13.52 13.74
N GLY A 86 -11.95 13.56 14.16
CA GLY A 86 -11.44 14.61 15.04
C GLY A 86 -11.48 16.01 14.41
N ALA A 87 -11.14 16.12 13.12
CA ALA A 87 -11.19 17.37 12.39
C ALA A 87 -12.63 17.90 12.21
N VAL A 88 -13.59 17.02 11.95
CA VAL A 88 -15.01 17.39 11.82
C VAL A 88 -15.57 17.88 13.16
N VAL A 89 -15.25 17.22 14.28
CA VAL A 89 -15.70 17.65 15.61
C VAL A 89 -15.08 18.98 16.02
N ALA A 90 -13.79 19.19 15.75
CA ALA A 90 -13.13 20.47 16.02
C ALA A 90 -13.73 21.61 15.19
N TRP A 91 -13.98 21.38 13.90
CA TRP A 91 -14.60 22.39 13.04
C TRP A 91 -16.03 22.70 13.48
N ALA A 92 -16.83 21.66 13.79
CA ALA A 92 -18.19 21.83 14.31
C ALA A 92 -18.24 22.59 15.63
N ALA A 93 -17.32 22.31 16.57
CA ALA A 93 -17.22 23.05 17.83
C ALA A 93 -16.84 24.52 17.59
N THR A 94 -15.89 24.79 16.70
CA THR A 94 -15.45 26.15 16.36
C THR A 94 -16.60 26.96 15.74
N VAL A 95 -17.36 26.34 14.84
CA VAL A 95 -18.57 26.95 14.26
C VAL A 95 -19.62 27.19 15.34
N LEU A 96 -19.88 26.23 16.24
CA LEU A 96 -20.88 26.38 17.30
C LEU A 96 -20.52 27.51 18.29
N PHE A 97 -19.28 27.57 18.76
CA PHE A 97 -18.81 28.64 19.64
C PHE A 97 -18.80 30.01 18.94
N GLY A 98 -18.41 30.05 17.66
CA GLY A 98 -18.51 31.25 16.83
C GLY A 98 -19.96 31.73 16.65
N PHE A 99 -20.90 30.80 16.45
CA PHE A 99 -22.33 31.10 16.34
C PHE A 99 -22.91 31.65 17.64
N ILE A 100 -22.54 31.10 18.81
CA ILE A 100 -22.99 31.60 20.12
C ILE A 100 -22.45 33.01 20.37
N GLY A 101 -21.17 33.27 20.04
CA GLY A 101 -20.56 34.60 20.15
C GLY A 101 -21.21 35.64 19.21
N ILE A 102 -21.49 35.26 17.96
CA ILE A 102 -22.16 36.11 16.97
C ILE A 102 -23.63 36.35 17.38
N TYR A 103 -24.33 35.34 17.90
CA TYR A 103 -25.71 35.49 18.36
C TYR A 103 -25.87 36.56 19.44
N HIS A 104 -24.89 36.73 20.32
CA HIS A 104 -24.94 37.73 21.39
C HIS A 104 -24.60 39.15 20.92
N VAL A 105 -23.95 39.33 19.77
CA VAL A 105 -23.35 40.62 19.36
C VAL A 105 -23.93 41.19 18.06
N THR A 106 -24.61 40.40 17.22
CA THR A 106 -25.00 40.86 15.88
C THR A 106 -26.50 41.05 15.65
N SER A 107 -26.80 41.97 14.73
CA SER A 107 -28.15 42.32 14.27
C SER A 107 -28.80 41.13 13.55
N TRP A 108 -30.13 41.05 13.53
CA TRP A 108 -30.89 39.95 12.91
C TRP A 108 -30.50 39.68 11.44
N LYS A 109 -30.02 40.69 10.71
CA LYS A 109 -29.56 40.56 9.32
C LYS A 109 -28.29 39.71 9.20
N ASP A 110 -27.36 39.83 10.14
CA ASP A 110 -26.10 39.08 10.14
C ASP A 110 -26.34 37.60 10.49
N ARG A 111 -27.36 37.33 11.32
CA ARG A 111 -27.80 35.97 11.66
C ARG A 111 -28.35 35.22 10.45
N LEU A 112 -29.14 35.90 9.61
CA LEU A 112 -29.66 35.34 8.36
C LEU A 112 -28.54 35.05 7.35
N PHE A 113 -27.55 35.94 7.24
CA PHE A 113 -26.40 35.73 6.36
C PHE A 113 -25.56 34.52 6.79
N THR A 114 -25.33 34.37 8.10
CA THR A 114 -24.57 33.25 8.64
C THR A 114 -25.30 31.90 8.43
N LEU A 115 -26.63 31.87 8.62
CA LEU A 115 -27.44 30.68 8.34
C LEU A 115 -27.43 30.31 6.84
N ALA A 116 -27.49 31.29 5.94
CA ALA A 116 -27.42 31.05 4.51
C ALA A 116 -26.07 30.45 4.11
N LEU A 117 -24.96 30.95 4.67
CA LEU A 117 -23.62 30.39 4.43
C LEU A 117 -23.50 28.93 4.92
N CYS A 118 -24.05 28.61 6.08
CA CYS A 118 -24.07 27.23 6.58
C CYS A 118 -24.88 26.29 5.67
N PHE A 119 -26.00 26.74 5.13
CA PHE A 119 -26.80 25.96 4.20
C PHE A 119 -26.06 25.68 2.89
N VAL A 120 -25.36 26.68 2.34
CA VAL A 120 -24.52 26.51 1.14
C VAL A 120 -23.36 25.55 1.41
N ALA A 121 -22.69 25.66 2.57
CA ALA A 121 -21.61 24.74 2.93
C ALA A 121 -22.09 23.29 3.08
N ALA A 122 -23.24 23.07 3.72
CA ALA A 122 -23.81 21.74 3.91
C ALA A 122 -24.23 21.08 2.58
N THR A 123 -24.82 21.85 1.67
CA THR A 123 -25.22 21.36 0.34
C THR A 123 -24.00 21.03 -0.53
N ALA A 124 -22.93 21.83 -0.47
CA ALA A 124 -21.67 21.54 -1.16
C ALA A 124 -21.01 20.25 -0.65
N ALA A 125 -21.00 20.04 0.67
CA ALA A 125 -20.45 18.81 1.27
C ALA A 125 -21.25 17.56 0.87
N LEU A 126 -22.59 17.65 0.83
CA LEU A 126 -23.46 16.57 0.35
C LEU A 126 -23.27 16.26 -1.14
N TRP A 127 -23.00 17.29 -1.96
CA TRP A 127 -22.71 17.08 -3.37
C TRP A 127 -21.36 16.40 -3.59
N LEU A 128 -20.32 16.85 -2.87
CA LEU A 128 -18.97 16.29 -2.96
C LEU A 128 -18.93 14.81 -2.54
N THR A 129 -19.62 14.46 -1.45
CA THR A 129 -19.72 13.08 -0.96
C THR A 129 -20.45 12.18 -1.97
N ARG A 130 -21.52 12.66 -2.61
CA ARG A 130 -22.21 11.93 -3.68
C ARG A 130 -21.35 11.75 -4.93
N TRP A 131 -20.55 12.75 -5.30
CA TRP A 131 -19.65 12.67 -6.44
C TRP A 131 -18.52 11.65 -6.23
N LEU A 132 -17.88 11.67 -5.06
CA LEU A 132 -16.85 10.70 -4.70
C LEU A 132 -17.38 9.26 -4.71
N LYS A 133 -18.62 9.05 -4.24
CA LYS A 133 -19.26 7.73 -4.24
C LYS A 133 -19.59 7.19 -5.65
N ARG A 134 -19.67 8.04 -6.68
CA ARG A 134 -19.87 7.59 -8.08
C ARG A 134 -18.58 7.22 -8.81
N LYS A 135 -17.41 7.63 -8.28
CA LYS A 135 -16.10 7.40 -8.91
C LYS A 135 -15.34 6.20 -8.33
N SER A 136 -15.77 5.66 -7.19
CA SER A 136 -15.30 4.39 -6.61
C SER A 136 -16.17 3.24 -7.07
#